data_AF-A0A1C2AWT7-F1
#
_entry.id   AF-A0A1C2AWT7-F1
#
_cell.length_a   1.000
_cell.length_b   1.000
_cell.length_c   1.000
_cell.angle_alpha   90.00
_cell.angle_beta   90.00
_cell.angle_gamma   90.00
#
_symmetry.space_group_name_H-M   'P 1'
#
loop_
_entity.id
_entity.type
_entity.pdbx_description
1 polymer ?
#
loop_
_entity_poly.entity_id
_entity_poly.type
_entity_poly.pdbx_seq_one_letter_code
_entity_poly.pdbx_strand_id
1 'polypeptide(L)'
;MSGYLLFKSLHLIVVISWMAGLLYLPRIFVYHVENFEKNEATEIFEIMERKLYNYIMRPAMILSWLFGIILIWINGIESFAYLWLQLKILLVVFLTIYHEYLGKCIRLLK
;
A
#
# COMPACT_ATOMS: atom_id res chain seq x y z
N MET A 1 -21.38 -17.91 8.48
CA MET A 1 -21.08 -16.76 9.36
C MET A 1 -19.59 -16.52 9.60
N SER A 2 -18.73 -17.54 9.66
CA SER A 2 -17.28 -17.39 9.93
C SER A 2 -16.46 -16.81 8.76
N GLY A 3 -16.75 -17.20 7.51
CA GLY A 3 -15.93 -16.81 6.35
C GLY A 3 -15.89 -15.30 6.10
N TYR A 4 -17.03 -14.61 6.21
CA TYR A 4 -17.09 -13.15 6.02
C TYR A 4 -16.20 -12.38 7.01
N LEU A 5 -16.27 -12.74 8.30
CA LEU A 5 -15.46 -12.10 9.34
C LEU A 5 -13.96 -12.36 9.13
N LEU A 6 -13.60 -13.55 8.65
CA LEU A 6 -12.23 -13.90 8.31
C LEU A 6 -11.69 -13.09 7.13
N PHE A 7 -12.45 -12.96 6.03
CA PHE A 7 -12.04 -12.10 4.92
C PHE A 7 -11.99 -10.62 5.32
N LYS A 8 -12.91 -10.19 6.18
CA LYS A 8 -12.93 -8.81 6.69
C LYS A 8 -11.71 -8.51 7.55
N SER A 9 -11.29 -9.43 8.43
CA SER A 9 -10.09 -9.25 9.25
C SER A 9 -8.81 -9.29 8.41
N LEU A 10 -8.70 -10.24 7.47
CA LEU A 10 -7.56 -10.30 6.54
C LEU A 10 -7.43 -9.04 5.70
N HIS A 11 -8.54 -8.55 5.13
CA HIS A 11 -8.55 -7.29 4.39
C HIS A 11 -8.02 -6.14 5.25
N LEU A 12 -8.50 -6.02 6.49
CA LEU A 12 -8.10 -4.94 7.39
C LEU A 12 -6.61 -4.99 7.76
N ILE A 13 -6.07 -6.18 8.06
CA ILE A 13 -4.64 -6.38 8.35
C ILE A 13 -3.79 -5.93 7.15
N VAL A 14 -4.19 -6.36 5.95
CA VAL A 14 -3.47 -6.08 4.73
C VAL A 14 -3.52 -4.58 4.37
N VAL A 15 -4.68 -3.94 4.53
CA VAL A 15 -4.81 -2.49 4.32
C VAL A 15 -3.92 -1.71 5.29
N ILE A 16 -3.90 -2.07 6.57
CA ILE A 16 -3.04 -1.41 7.56
C ILE A 16 -1.56 -1.60 7.22
N SER A 17 -1.15 -2.81 6.82
CA SER A 17 0.22 -3.10 6.39
C SER A 17 0.63 -2.23 5.19
N TRP A 18 -0.27 -2.10 4.21
CA TRP A 18 -0.03 -1.24 3.05
C TRP A 18 0.07 0.25 3.42
N MET A 19 -0.84 0.75 4.28
CA MET A 19 -0.81 2.12 4.78
C MET A 19 0.46 2.44 5.57
N ALA A 20 0.91 1.52 6.43
CA ALA A 20 2.15 1.69 7.19
C ALA A 20 3.35 1.84 6.26
N GLY A 21 3.45 1.02 5.21
CA GLY A 21 4.52 1.14 4.22
C GLY A 21 4.46 2.44 3.41
N LEU A 22 3.26 2.88 3.00
CA LEU A 22 3.06 4.14 2.28
C LEU A 22 3.52 5.37 3.08
N LEU A 23 3.35 5.37 4.39
CA LEU A 23 3.79 6.47 5.27
C LEU A 23 5.27 6.36 5.65
N TYR A 24 5.81 5.14 5.75
CA TYR A 24 7.20 4.90 6.15
C TYR A 24 8.19 5.18 5.01
N LEU A 25 7.83 4.85 3.77
CA LEU A 25 8.72 4.98 2.61
C LEU A 25 9.17 6.44 2.32
N PRO A 26 8.30 7.47 2.31
CA PRO A 26 8.71 8.87 2.14
C PRO A 26 9.73 9.33 3.17
N ARG A 27 9.64 8.82 4.40
CA ARG A 27 10.58 9.16 5.47
C ARG A 27 11.98 8.62 5.18
N ILE A 28 12.06 7.43 4.58
CA ILE A 28 13.35 6.87 4.15
C ILE A 28 13.97 7.74 3.06
N PHE A 29 13.17 8.24 2.09
CA PHE A 29 13.68 9.13 1.04
C PHE A 29 14.32 10.40 1.59
N VAL A 30 13.73 11.00 2.64
CA VAL A 30 14.33 12.18 3.28
C VAL A 30 15.70 11.85 3.87
N TYR A 31 15.80 10.74 4.62
CA TYR A 31 17.09 10.32 5.20
C TYR A 31 18.14 9.93 4.15
N HIS A 32 17.70 9.37 3.02
CA HIS A 32 18.56 9.06 1.88
C HIS A 32 19.17 10.35 1.31
N VAL A 33 18.34 11.33 0.98
CA VAL A 33 18.81 12.62 0.42
C VAL A 33 19.71 13.37 1.40
N GLU A 34 19.41 13.35 2.70
CA GLU A 34 20.23 13.99 3.74
C GLU A 34 21.62 13.35 3.91
N ASN A 35 21.77 12.06 3.60
CA ASN A 35 23.02 11.31 3.76
C ASN A 35 23.69 10.97 2.43
N PHE A 36 23.31 11.63 1.34
CA PHE A 36 23.77 11.31 -0.01
C PHE A 36 25.31 11.32 -0.17
N GLU A 37 26.02 12.14 0.61
CA GLU A 37 27.49 12.22 0.59
C GLU A 37 28.19 10.98 1.19
N LYS A 38 27.46 10.09 1.88
CA LYS A 38 27.99 8.88 2.51
C LYS A 38 27.56 7.64 1.72
N ASN A 39 28.41 7.18 0.81
CA ASN A 39 28.15 6.04 -0.07
C ASN A 39 27.62 4.78 0.66
N GLU A 40 28.19 4.41 1.82
CA GLU A 40 27.73 3.24 2.58
C GLU A 40 26.29 3.40 3.13
N ALA A 41 25.90 4.60 3.55
CA ALA A 41 24.56 4.84 4.08
C ALA A 41 23.52 4.82 2.96
N THR A 42 23.85 5.42 1.81
CA THR A 42 23.01 5.45 0.61
C THR A 42 22.68 4.04 0.10
N GLU A 43 23.66 3.15 0.01
CA GLU A 43 23.44 1.75 -0.41
C GLU A 43 22.48 1.01 0.53
N ILE A 44 22.59 1.23 1.84
CA ILE A 44 21.68 0.63 2.83
C ILE A 44 20.25 1.15 2.63
N PHE A 45 20.08 2.47 2.45
CA PHE A 45 18.77 3.07 2.23
C PHE A 45 18.12 2.58 0.93
N GLU A 46 18.86 2.50 -0.17
CA GLU A 46 18.35 1.92 -1.43
C GLU A 46 17.84 0.48 -1.26
N ILE A 47 18.57 -0.35 -0.51
CA ILE A 47 18.15 -1.73 -0.22
C ILE A 47 16.88 -1.72 0.64
N MET A 48 16.80 -0.87 1.66
CA MET A 48 15.63 -0.76 2.53
C MET A 48 14.39 -0.31 1.77
N GLU A 49 14.49 0.73 0.93
CA GLU A 49 13.41 1.24 0.09
C GLU A 49 12.90 0.17 -0.87
N ARG A 50 13.81 -0.50 -1.59
CA ARG A 50 13.47 -1.56 -2.54
C ARG A 50 12.81 -2.74 -1.84
N LYS A 51 13.32 -3.14 -0.68
CA LYS A 51 12.76 -4.26 0.08
C LYS A 51 11.36 -3.93 0.58
N LEU A 52 11.19 -2.75 1.19
CA LEU A 52 9.91 -2.29 1.70
C LEU A 52 8.86 -2.20 0.58
N TYR A 53 9.22 -1.59 -0.55
CA TYR A 53 8.30 -1.42 -1.66
C TYR A 53 7.90 -2.76 -2.28
N ASN A 54 8.86 -3.61 -2.65
CA ASN A 54 8.58 -4.84 -3.40
C ASN A 54 8.08 -6.00 -2.53
N TYR A 55 8.60 -6.17 -1.32
CA TYR A 55 8.25 -7.33 -0.48
C TYR A 55 7.10 -7.06 0.48
N ILE A 56 6.87 -5.81 0.89
CA ILE A 56 5.82 -5.48 1.85
C ILE A 56 4.68 -4.76 1.13
N MET A 57 4.97 -3.61 0.52
CA MET A 57 3.91 -2.72 0.04
C MET A 57 3.20 -3.27 -1.21
N ARG A 58 3.92 -3.79 -2.21
CA ARG A 58 3.30 -4.36 -3.43
C ARG A 58 2.37 -5.54 -3.12
N PRO A 59 2.79 -6.60 -2.40
CA PRO A 59 1.88 -7.69 -2.09
C PRO A 59 0.73 -7.25 -1.18
N ALA A 60 0.97 -6.33 -0.24
CA ALA A 60 -0.11 -5.78 0.58
C ALA A 60 -1.14 -5.01 -0.26
N MET A 61 -0.71 -4.21 -1.23
CA MET A 61 -1.61 -3.52 -2.15
C MET A 61 -2.48 -4.52 -2.95
N ILE A 62 -1.85 -5.54 -3.56
CA ILE A 62 -2.57 -6.56 -4.35
C ILE A 62 -3.59 -7.32 -3.50
N LEU A 63 -3.19 -7.76 -2.31
CA LEU A 63 -4.07 -8.47 -1.38
C LEU A 63 -5.21 -7.55 -0.88
N SER A 64 -4.96 -6.25 -0.69
CA SER A 64 -5.98 -5.30 -0.25
C SER A 64 -7.10 -5.17 -1.28
N TRP A 65 -6.73 -5.08 -2.56
CA TRP A 65 -7.66 -5.08 -3.70
C TRP A 65 -8.41 -6.41 -3.81
N LEU A 66 -7.70 -7.53 -3.75
CA LEU A 66 -8.29 -8.86 -3.87
C LEU A 66 -9.34 -9.11 -2.76
N PHE A 67 -8.99 -8.87 -1.49
CA PHE A 67 -9.95 -9.04 -0.40
C PHE A 67 -11.06 -7.98 -0.42
N GLY A 68 -10.78 -6.76 -0.90
CA GLY A 68 -11.79 -5.72 -1.08
C GLY A 68 -12.87 -6.14 -2.08
N ILE A 69 -12.46 -6.67 -3.25
CA ILE A 69 -13.37 -7.17 -4.29
C ILE A 69 -14.16 -8.39 -3.78
N ILE A 70 -13.51 -9.33 -3.09
CA ILE A 70 -14.18 -10.50 -2.50
C ILE A 70 -15.25 -10.06 -1.50
N LEU A 71 -14.97 -9.08 -0.63
CA LEU A 71 -15.95 -8.57 0.33
C LEU A 71 -17.13 -7.87 -0.35
N ILE A 72 -16.91 -7.15 -1.44
CA ILE A 72 -17.98 -6.56 -2.24
C ILE A 72 -18.86 -7.66 -2.84
N TRP A 73 -18.24 -8.72 -3.37
CA TRP A 73 -18.97 -9.86 -3.95
C TRP A 73 -19.81 -10.62 -2.91
N ILE A 74 -19.27 -10.80 -1.68
CA ILE A 74 -20.00 -11.45 -0.57
C ILE A 74 -21.16 -10.60 -0.04
N ASN A 75 -21.02 -9.26 0.00
CA ASN A 75 -22.10 -8.37 0.44
C ASN A 75 -23.19 -8.14 -0.63
N GLY A 76 -22.95 -8.56 -1.88
CA GLY A 76 -23.87 -8.36 -3.00
C GLY A 76 -23.71 -7.00 -3.69
N ILE A 77 -24.06 -6.96 -4.98
CA ILE A 77 -23.90 -5.80 -5.87
C ILE A 77 -24.76 -4.60 -5.40
N GLU A 78 -25.83 -4.84 -4.64
CA GLU A 78 -26.64 -3.77 -4.02
C GLU A 78 -25.81 -2.88 -3.09
N SER A 79 -24.67 -3.37 -2.58
CA SER A 79 -23.77 -2.57 -1.76
C SER A 79 -23.11 -1.40 -2.53
N PHE A 80 -23.08 -1.45 -3.88
CA PHE A 80 -22.64 -0.32 -4.72
C PHE A 80 -23.60 0.86 -4.73
N ALA A 81 -24.87 0.67 -4.33
CA ALA A 81 -25.83 1.76 -4.21
C ALA A 81 -25.48 2.70 -3.05
N TYR A 82 -24.70 2.23 -2.07
CA TYR A 82 -24.25 3.08 -0.97
C TYR A 82 -23.10 3.98 -1.42
N LEU A 83 -23.33 5.30 -1.32
CA LEU A 83 -22.37 6.34 -1.64
C LEU A 83 -21.04 6.18 -0.87
N TRP A 84 -21.11 5.59 0.34
CA TRP A 84 -19.93 5.23 1.14
C TRP A 84 -18.99 4.26 0.42
N LEU A 85 -19.52 3.23 -0.26
CA LEU A 85 -18.70 2.23 -0.94
C LEU A 85 -17.98 2.84 -2.16
N GLN A 86 -18.67 3.71 -2.89
CA GLN A 86 -18.12 4.44 -4.03
C GLN A 86 -16.96 5.36 -3.59
N LEU A 87 -17.18 6.15 -2.54
CA LEU A 87 -16.12 7.00 -1.95
C LEU A 87 -14.94 6.17 -1.47
N LYS A 88 -15.19 5.03 -0.82
CA LYS A 88 -14.12 4.15 -0.34
C LYS A 88 -13.27 3.61 -1.48
N ILE A 89 -13.88 3.15 -2.57
CA ILE A 89 -13.14 2.67 -3.76
C ILE A 89 -12.33 3.80 -4.38
N LEU A 90 -12.91 5.00 -4.50
CA LEU A 90 -12.20 6.17 -5.01
C LEU A 90 -10.94 6.49 -4.18
N LEU A 91 -11.06 6.45 -2.85
CA LEU A 91 -9.91 6.65 -1.94
C LEU A 91 -8.84 5.56 -2.12
N VAL A 92 -9.22 4.30 -2.29
CA VAL A 92 -8.28 3.20 -2.53
C VAL A 92 -7.56 3.35 -3.87
N VAL A 93 -8.26 3.82 -4.91
CA VAL A 93 -7.64 4.15 -6.20
C VAL A 93 -6.62 5.28 -6.02
N PHE A 94 -6.97 6.34 -5.28
CA PHE A 94 -6.05 7.44 -4.99
C PHE A 94 -4.78 6.95 -4.25
N LEU A 95 -4.93 6.07 -3.26
CA LEU A 95 -3.80 5.45 -2.56
C LEU A 95 -2.94 4.57 -3.49
N THR A 96 -3.55 3.91 -4.47
CA THR A 96 -2.82 3.12 -5.47
C THR A 96 -2.00 4.01 -6.39
N ILE A 97 -2.55 5.15 -6.82
CA ILE A 97 -1.81 6.17 -7.58
C ILE A 97 -0.62 6.69 -6.76
N TYR A 98 -0.84 6.96 -5.47
CA TYR A 98 0.23 7.39 -4.57
C TYR A 98 1.31 6.32 -4.38
N HIS A 99 0.93 5.04 -4.25
CA HIS A 99 1.88 3.93 -4.20
C HIS A 99 2.77 3.89 -5.45
N GLU A 100 2.18 3.97 -6.64
CA GLU A 100 2.94 3.98 -7.91
C GLU A 100 3.82 5.23 -8.04
N TYR A 101 3.38 6.37 -7.52
CA TYR A 101 4.21 7.58 -7.43
C TYR A 101 5.47 7.34 -6.59
N LEU A 102 5.34 6.71 -5.40
CA LEU A 102 6.50 6.36 -4.59
C LEU A 102 7.44 5.38 -5.33
N GLY A 103 6.89 4.43 -6.08
CA GLY A 103 7.69 3.54 -6.94
C GLY A 103 8.42 4.26 -8.08
N LYS A 104 7.95 5.44 -8.52
CA LYS A 104 8.70 6.33 -9.42
C LYS A 104 9.80 7.06 -8.66
N CYS A 105 9.54 7.58 -7.46
CA CYS A 105 10.55 8.24 -6.63
C CYS A 105 11.76 7.33 -6.33
N ILE A 106 11.54 6.05 -5.98
CA ILE A 106 12.64 5.07 -5.79
C ILE A 106 13.55 4.98 -7.02
N ARG A 107 12.98 5.07 -8.22
CA ARG A 107 13.74 4.99 -9.48
C ARG A 107 14.47 6.29 -9.83
N LEU A 108 13.99 7.42 -9.31
CA LEU A 108 14.59 8.75 -9.53
C LEU A 108 15.71 9.06 -8.53
N LEU A 109 15.66 8.46 -7.34
CA LEU A 109 16.68 8.60 -6.29
C LEU A 109 17.92 7.73 -6.53
N LYS A 110 17.87 6.86 -7.54
CA LYS A 110 18.98 6.01 -7.98
C LYS A 110 19.78 6.70 -9.08
#